data_AF-A0A1F3G642-F1
#
_entry.id   AF-A0A1F3G642-F1
#
_cell.length_a   1.000
_cell.length_b   1.000
_cell.length_c   1.000
_cell.angle_alpha   90.00
_cell.angle_beta   90.00
_cell.angle_gamma   90.00
#
_symmetry.space_group_name_H-M   'P 1'
#
loop_
_entity.id
_entity.type
_entity.pdbx_description
1 polymer ?
#
loop_
_entity_poly.entity_id
_entity_poly.type
_entity_poly.pdbx_seq_one_letter_code
_entity_poly.pdbx_strand_id
1 'polypeptide(L)' 'MKTKFKWMRFIRILSLLLTISLFSTNSFSQTELWGVTTEGGTYDYGVIFKTDASGNNQTSSV' A
#
# COMPACT_ATOMS: atom_id res chain seq x y z
N MET A 1 -34.75 31.12 -17.30
CA MET A 1 -33.37 31.31 -16.79
C MET A 1 -33.00 30.40 -15.60
N LYS A 2 -33.94 30.01 -14.71
CA LYS A 2 -33.68 29.15 -13.52
C LYS A 2 -33.29 27.70 -13.84
N THR A 3 -33.74 27.15 -14.98
CA THR A 3 -33.47 25.76 -15.39
C THR A 3 -32.01 25.53 -15.79
N LYS A 4 -31.40 26.48 -16.51
CA LYS A 4 -29.98 26.43 -16.88
C LYS A 4 -29.05 26.45 -15.65
N PHE A 5 -29.44 27.18 -14.60
CA PHE A 5 -28.69 27.24 -13.35
C PHE A 5 -28.74 25.92 -12.56
N LYS A 6 -29.92 25.28 -12.46
CA LYS A 6 -30.06 23.94 -11.87
C LYS A 6 -29.23 22.90 -12.64
N TRP A 7 -29.27 22.97 -13.97
CA TRP A 7 -28.54 22.06 -14.84
C TRP A 7 -27.02 22.21 -14.72
N MET A 8 -26.51 23.44 -14.66
CA MET A 8 -25.08 23.70 -14.44
C MET A 8 -24.61 23.21 -13.06
N ARG A 9 -25.43 23.33 -12.01
CA ARG A 9 -25.08 22.80 -10.69
C ARG A 9 -25.00 21.27 -10.69
N PHE A 10 -25.89 20.60 -11.41
CA PHE A 10 -25.88 19.15 -11.55
C PHE A 10 -24.62 18.64 -12.29
N ILE A 11 -24.26 19.28 -13.41
CA ILE A 11 -23.04 18.95 -14.16
C ILE A 11 -21.79 19.13 -13.30
N ARG A 12 -21.73 20.19 -12.48
CA ARG A 12 -20.57 20.44 -11.60
C ARG A 12 -20.44 19.37 -10.50
N ILE A 13 -21.55 18.92 -9.93
CA ILE A 13 -21.55 17.83 -8.93
C ILE A 13 -21.14 16.51 -9.59
N LEU A 14 -21.64 16.22 -10.79
CA LEU A 14 -21.28 15.01 -11.54
C LEU A 14 -19.79 14.99 -11.91
N SER A 15 -19.24 16.14 -12.33
CA SER A 15 -17.81 16.30 -12.60
C SER A 15 -16.95 16.08 -11.36
N LEU A 16 -17.35 16.60 -10.19
CA LEU A 16 -16.65 16.37 -8.92
C LEU A 16 -16.66 14.89 -8.51
N LEU A 17 -17.79 14.21 -8.66
CA LEU A 17 -17.92 12.78 -8.36
C LEU A 17 -17.04 11.92 -9.29
N LEU A 18 -16.98 12.26 -10.58
CA LEU A 18 -16.13 11.57 -11.54
C LEU A 18 -14.64 11.72 -11.19
N THR A 19 -14.21 12.92 -10.77
CA THR A 19 -12.81 13.14 -10.38
C THR A 19 -12.42 12.40 -9.10
N ILE A 20 -13.33 12.29 -8.13
CA ILE A 20 -13.09 11.55 -6.88
C ILE A 20 -13.00 10.04 -7.16
N SER A 21 -13.83 9.52 -8.07
CA SER A 21 -13.79 8.10 -8.47
C SER A 21 -12.52 7.70 -9.20
N LEU A 22 -11.83 8.64 -9.85
CA LEU A 22 -10.55 8.39 -10.54
C LEU A 22 -9.34 8.53 -9.61
N PHE A 23 -9.55 8.93 -8.36
CA PHE A 23 -8.49 9.11 -7.39
C PHE A 23 -8.08 7.73 -6.83
N SER A 24 -7.16 7.06 -7.54
CA SER A 24 -6.62 5.76 -7.14
C SER A 24 -5.81 5.91 -5.85
N THR A 25 -6.27 5.28 -4.78
CA THR A 25 -5.50 5.15 -3.54
C THR A 25 -4.40 4.12 -3.75
N ASN A 26 -3.24 4.57 -4.24
CA ASN A 26 -2.04 3.75 -4.21
C ASN A 26 -1.64 3.54 -2.75
N SER A 27 -2.03 2.41 -2.18
CA SER A 27 -1.59 2.00 -0.85
C SER A 27 -0.22 1.34 -1.00
N PHE A 28 0.82 1.96 -0.43
CA PHE A 28 2.12 1.30 -0.28
C PHE A 28 2.00 0.23 0.80
N SER A 29 1.77 -1.03 0.42
CA SER A 29 1.89 -2.14 1.35
C SER A 29 3.35 -2.44 1.63
N GLN A 30 3.63 -3.02 2.79
CA GLN A 30 4.97 -3.46 3.15
C GLN A 30 5.47 -4.51 2.15
N THR A 31 6.67 -4.29 1.60
CA THR A 31 7.29 -5.15 0.57
C THR A 31 8.11 -6.29 1.16
N GLU A 32 8.67 -6.08 2.36
CA GLU A 32 9.52 -7.04 3.05
C GLU A 32 9.07 -7.22 4.51
N LEU A 33 8.95 -8.47 4.94
CA LEU A 33 8.72 -8.88 6.32
C LEU A 33 10.05 -9.11 7.02
N TRP A 34 10.16 -8.76 8.29
CA TRP A 34 11.37 -8.90 9.10
C TRP A 34 11.08 -9.74 10.34
N GLY A 35 12.05 -10.55 10.75
CA GLY A 35 11.93 -11.43 11.91
C GLY A 35 13.29 -11.73 12.53
N VAL A 36 13.24 -12.40 13.69
CA VAL A 36 14.41 -12.86 14.44
C VAL A 36 14.28 -14.35 14.75
N THR A 37 15.41 -15.04 14.79
CA THR A 37 15.51 -16.43 15.30
C THR A 37 16.27 -16.44 16.61
N THR A 38 15.98 -17.40 17.49
CA THR A 38 16.72 -17.60 18.74
C THR A 38 18.03 -18.37 18.55
N GLU A 39 18.15 -19.09 17.43
CA GLU A 39 19.26 -19.96 17.06
C GLU A 39 19.65 -19.69 15.59
N GLY A 40 20.88 -20.06 15.20
CA GLY A 40 21.50 -19.78 13.91
C GLY A 40 22.52 -18.63 13.95
N GLY A 41 23.19 -18.35 12.81
CA GLY A 41 24.17 -17.26 12.71
C GLY A 41 25.54 -17.56 13.32
N THR A 42 26.36 -16.53 13.49
CA THR A 42 27.70 -16.70 14.09
C THR A 42 27.56 -17.04 15.58
N TYR A 43 28.14 -18.15 16.01
CA TYR A 43 28.06 -18.66 17.39
C TYR A 43 26.65 -19.05 17.87
N ASP A 44 25.71 -19.26 16.94
CA ASP A 44 24.36 -19.76 17.24
C ASP A 44 23.49 -18.82 18.09
N TYR A 45 23.78 -17.51 18.10
CA TYR A 45 23.03 -16.51 18.87
C TYR A 45 21.78 -15.96 18.17
N GLY A 46 21.39 -16.55 17.05
CA GLY A 46 20.25 -16.10 16.24
C GLY A 46 20.64 -15.08 15.18
N VAL A 47 19.71 -14.86 14.23
CA VAL A 47 19.88 -13.90 13.15
C VAL A 47 18.65 -13.02 13.00
N ILE A 48 18.87 -11.81 12.48
CA ILE A 48 17.79 -11.01 11.88
C ILE A 48 17.65 -11.46 10.43
N PHE A 49 16.43 -11.80 10.02
CA PHE A 49 16.13 -12.13 8.63
C PHE A 49 15.02 -11.25 8.08
N LYS A 50 14.99 -11.18 6.75
CA LYS A 50 13.91 -10.57 5.99
C LYS A 50 13.44 -11.48 4.88
N THR A 51 12.20 -11.33 4.44
CA THR A 51 11.61 -12.08 3.31
C THR A 51 10.51 -11.28 2.63
N ASP A 52 10.13 -11.65 1.40
CA ASP A 52 8.91 -11.18 0.77
C ASP A 52 7.65 -11.81 1.41
N ALA A 53 6.47 -11.32 1.02
CA ALA A 53 5.18 -11.82 1.51
C ALA A 53 4.92 -13.30 1.16
N SER A 54 5.60 -13.84 0.14
CA SER A 54 5.46 -15.24 -0.28
C SER A 54 6.44 -16.19 0.42
N GLY A 55 7.40 -15.67 1.20
CA GLY A 55 8.45 -16.46 1.83
C GLY A 55 9.58 -16.91 0.90
N ASN A 56 9.63 -16.43 -0.35
CA ASN A 56 10.54 -16.95 -1.38
C ASN A 56 11.88 -16.21 -1.44
N ASN A 57 11.91 -14.97 -0.95
CA ASN A 57 13.07 -14.08 -1.06
C ASN A 57 13.71 -13.83 0.30
N GLN A 58 14.00 -14.90 1.04
CA GLN A 58 14.60 -14.79 2.37
C GLN A 58 16.09 -14.41 2.32
N THR A 59 16.51 -13.51 3.20
CA THR A 59 17.92 -13.18 3.45
C THR A 59 18.12 -12.95 4.95
N SER A 60 19.18 -13.50 5.51
CA SER A 60 19.59 -13.31 6.91
C SER A 60 20.89 -12.51 6.99
N SER A 61 20.99 -11.59 7.94
CA SER A 61 22.24 -10.91 8.27
C SER A 61 23.00 -11.74 9.32
N VAL A 62 24.26 -12.06 9.03
CA VAL A 62 25.18 -12.81 9.89
C VAL A 62 25.92 -11.88 10.83
#